data_AF-A0A7W7M9M8-F1
#
_entry.id   AF-A0A7W7M9M8-F1
#
_cell.length_a   1.000
_cell.length_b   1.000
_cell.length_c   1.000
_cell.angle_alpha   90.00
_cell.angle_beta   90.00
_cell.angle_gamma   90.00
#
_symmetry.space_group_name_H-M   'P 1'
#
loop_
_entity.id
_entity.type
_entity.pdbx_description
1 polymer ?
#
loop_
_entity_poly.entity_id
_entity_poly.type
_entity_poly.pdbx_seq_one_letter_code
_entity_poly.pdbx_strand_id
1 'polypeptide(L)'
;MQIGVQAAVPVLYVRGVESARAFYGLFGYGEVKAGGDGAARWSYLQCDEHTLLLACVQPPLVQVELPLLIYLYVTDLTGLRARLDEAGHAYEMAGYPEHAPGGELRTHDPDGNVVLVGQRSPAAAEARVEPTGPEARFSLIRQAAETVARRGGAPASCQIGAADGTACPEPAEVKLADTWGATVWGCLSHVDEALINAPAAFIAVEDDQGLGPWLSRRSAKL
;
A
#
# COMPACT_ATOMS: atom_id res chain seq x y z
N MET A 1 3.09 29.40 26.24
CA MET A 1 3.26 29.01 24.82
C MET A 1 3.59 27.54 24.79
N GLN A 2 2.70 26.72 24.25
CA GLN A 2 2.95 25.29 24.14
C GLN A 2 3.73 25.06 22.85
N ILE A 3 5.00 24.69 22.98
CA ILE A 3 5.84 24.27 21.85
C ILE A 3 5.43 22.83 21.55
N GLY A 4 4.82 22.57 20.40
CA GLY A 4 4.36 21.24 20.01
C GLY A 4 3.86 21.18 18.56
N VAL A 5 3.85 19.98 17.98
CA VAL A 5 3.30 19.72 16.64
C VAL A 5 1.80 20.00 16.65
N GLN A 6 1.33 20.81 15.70
CA GLN A 6 -0.10 21.18 15.58
C GLN A 6 -0.84 20.40 14.51
N ALA A 7 -0.12 19.83 13.54
CA ALA A 7 -0.68 19.03 12.46
C ALA A 7 0.36 18.08 11.88
N ALA A 8 -0.10 16.96 11.35
CA ALA A 8 0.67 16.07 10.46
C ALA A 8 -0.11 15.95 9.15
N VAL A 9 0.55 16.25 8.02
CA VAL A 9 -0.09 16.29 6.70
C VAL A 9 0.58 15.25 5.81
N PRO A 10 -0.16 14.24 5.31
CA PRO A 10 0.34 13.34 4.27
C PRO A 10 0.67 14.14 3.01
N VAL A 11 1.87 13.91 2.46
CA VAL A 11 2.32 14.52 1.21
C VAL A 11 2.36 13.45 0.13
N LEU A 12 1.58 13.64 -0.92
CA LEU A 12 1.47 12.71 -2.04
C LEU A 12 2.19 13.32 -3.25
N TYR A 13 3.25 12.65 -3.70
CA TYR A 13 3.95 13.04 -4.92
C TYR A 13 3.19 12.49 -6.12
N VAL A 14 2.67 13.40 -6.94
CA VAL A 14 1.79 13.07 -8.06
C VAL A 14 2.37 13.51 -9.40
N ARG A 15 2.06 12.78 -10.47
CA ARG A 15 2.48 13.14 -11.84
C ARG A 15 1.69 14.34 -12.36
N GLY A 16 0.45 14.52 -11.92
CA GLY A 16 -0.41 15.63 -12.29
C GLY A 16 -1.30 16.10 -11.13
N VAL A 17 -1.15 17.38 -10.74
CA VAL A 17 -1.97 17.96 -9.65
C VAL A 17 -3.45 17.97 -9.99
N GLU A 18 -3.82 18.26 -11.25
CA GLU A 18 -5.22 18.37 -11.66
C GLU A 18 -5.95 17.03 -11.66
N SER A 19 -5.33 15.99 -12.21
CA SER A 19 -5.90 14.63 -12.21
C SER A 19 -6.02 14.09 -10.78
N ALA A 20 -4.98 14.27 -9.96
CA ALA A 20 -5.00 13.88 -8.56
C ALA A 20 -6.08 14.65 -7.77
N ARG A 21 -6.20 15.97 -7.97
CA ARG A 21 -7.23 16.78 -7.32
C ARG A 21 -8.64 16.34 -7.70
N ALA A 22 -8.88 16.05 -8.98
CA ALA A 22 -10.17 15.52 -9.43
C ALA A 22 -10.51 14.19 -8.76
N PHE A 23 -9.55 13.27 -8.68
CA PHE A 23 -9.72 11.98 -8.00
C PHE A 23 -9.98 12.13 -6.49
N TYR A 24 -9.14 12.87 -5.77
CA TYR A 24 -9.31 13.07 -4.32
C TYR A 24 -10.57 13.89 -4.00
N GLY A 25 -11.07 14.69 -4.95
CA GLY A 25 -12.37 15.36 -4.86
C GLY A 25 -13.56 14.40 -4.72
N LEU A 26 -13.47 13.17 -5.24
CA LEU A 26 -14.52 12.15 -5.07
C LEU A 26 -14.74 11.79 -3.59
N PHE A 27 -13.69 11.89 -2.78
CA PHE A 27 -13.68 11.67 -1.34
C PHE A 27 -14.12 12.90 -0.53
N GLY A 28 -14.49 14.00 -1.19
CA GLY A 28 -14.94 15.25 -0.56
C GLY A 28 -13.85 16.29 -0.33
N TYR A 29 -12.60 16.01 -0.71
CA TYR A 29 -11.52 17.00 -0.60
C TYR A 29 -11.71 18.17 -1.57
N GLY A 30 -11.62 19.39 -1.04
CA GLY A 30 -11.56 20.63 -1.82
C GLY A 30 -10.18 21.30 -1.73
N GLU A 31 -9.76 22.00 -2.79
CA GLU A 31 -8.53 22.79 -2.75
C GLU A 31 -8.72 24.05 -1.90
N VAL A 32 -7.83 24.24 -0.92
CA VAL A 32 -7.80 25.43 -0.06
C VAL A 32 -6.73 26.40 -0.51
N LYS A 33 -5.59 25.88 -0.96
CA LYS A 33 -4.47 26.69 -1.41
C LYS A 33 -3.64 25.91 -2.42
N ALA A 34 -3.15 26.59 -3.44
CA ALA A 34 -2.20 26.03 -4.38
C ALA A 34 -1.06 27.01 -4.61
N GLY A 35 0.03 26.50 -5.19
CA GLY A 35 1.17 27.32 -5.57
C GLY A 35 2.17 26.54 -6.40
N GLY A 36 3.22 27.25 -6.80
CA GLY A 36 4.29 26.68 -7.60
C GLY A 36 4.61 27.50 -8.84
N ASP A 37 5.78 27.22 -9.39
CA ASP A 37 6.22 27.67 -10.70
C ASP A 37 6.30 26.45 -11.64
N GLY A 38 6.49 26.65 -12.95
CA GLY A 38 6.24 25.60 -13.94
C GLY A 38 6.88 24.23 -13.65
N ALA A 39 8.05 24.19 -12.98
CA ALA A 39 8.76 22.96 -12.66
C ALA A 39 8.31 22.29 -11.34
N ALA A 40 7.63 23.00 -10.45
CA ALA A 40 7.16 22.46 -9.17
C ALA A 40 5.82 23.09 -8.78
N ARG A 41 4.77 22.26 -8.68
CA ARG A 41 3.41 22.69 -8.36
C ARG A 41 2.89 21.91 -7.16
N TRP A 42 2.05 22.53 -6.36
CA TRP A 42 1.43 21.88 -5.21
C TRP A 42 0.00 22.37 -5.00
N SER A 43 -0.81 21.51 -4.40
CA SER A 43 -2.19 21.81 -4.01
C SER A 43 -2.47 21.23 -2.63
N TYR A 44 -2.91 22.09 -1.72
CA TYR A 44 -3.31 21.76 -0.36
C TYR A 44 -4.82 21.55 -0.34
N LEU A 45 -5.21 20.29 -0.11
CA LEU A 45 -6.59 19.86 -0.08
C LEU A 45 -7.08 19.68 1.35
N GLN A 46 -8.36 19.93 1.57
CA GLN A 46 -9.02 19.78 2.86
C GLN A 46 -10.42 19.19 2.71
N CYS A 47 -10.76 18.27 3.61
CA CYS A 47 -12.11 17.78 3.87
C CYS A 47 -12.30 17.81 5.39
N ASP A 48 -13.10 18.76 5.89
CA ASP A 48 -13.22 19.06 7.32
C ASP A 48 -11.85 19.27 7.99
N GLU A 49 -11.48 18.43 8.95
CA GLU A 49 -10.19 18.46 9.66
C GLU A 49 -9.08 17.64 8.97
N HIS A 50 -9.42 16.88 7.93
CA HIS A 50 -8.47 16.05 7.19
C HIS A 50 -7.83 16.83 6.06
N THR A 51 -6.50 16.74 5.96
CA THR A 51 -5.71 17.49 4.99
C THR A 51 -4.82 16.56 4.18
N LEU A 52 -4.62 16.90 2.91
CA LEU A 52 -3.68 16.26 2.00
C LEU A 52 -2.88 17.33 1.25
N LEU A 53 -1.58 17.11 1.09
CA LEU A 53 -0.76 17.94 0.21
C LEU A 53 -0.39 17.15 -1.03
N LEU A 54 -0.86 17.59 -2.19
CA LEU A 54 -0.42 17.10 -3.49
C LEU A 54 0.82 17.88 -3.93
N ALA A 55 1.89 17.19 -4.31
CA ALA A 55 3.12 17.79 -4.81
C ALA A 55 3.50 17.18 -6.16
N CYS A 56 3.75 18.02 -7.15
CA CYS A 56 4.18 17.63 -8.48
C CYS A 56 5.47 18.36 -8.82
N VAL A 57 6.46 17.64 -9.32
CA VAL A 57 7.78 18.17 -9.67
C VAL A 57 8.23 17.59 -11.00
N GLN A 58 8.87 18.42 -11.82
CA GLN A 58 9.36 18.08 -13.15
C GLN A 58 10.87 18.33 -13.23
N PRO A 59 11.68 17.31 -13.56
CA PRO A 59 11.28 15.91 -13.77
C PRO A 59 10.82 15.23 -12.46
N PRO A 60 10.05 14.12 -12.53
CA PRO A 60 9.62 13.38 -11.34
C PRO A 60 10.81 12.90 -10.50
N LEU A 61 10.74 13.06 -9.17
CA LEU A 61 11.86 12.73 -8.28
C LEU A 61 12.12 11.22 -8.19
N VAL A 62 11.08 10.40 -8.00
CA VAL A 62 11.14 8.92 -7.95
C VAL A 62 9.75 8.37 -8.27
N GLN A 63 9.65 7.30 -9.08
CA GLN A 63 8.44 6.46 -9.16
C GLN A 63 8.62 5.29 -8.20
N VAL A 64 7.99 5.38 -7.02
CA VAL A 64 7.92 4.26 -6.08
C VAL A 64 6.53 3.67 -6.17
N GLU A 65 6.43 2.40 -6.55
CA GLU A 65 5.18 1.65 -6.36
C GLU A 65 5.03 1.40 -4.86
N LEU A 66 4.10 2.12 -4.23
CA LEU A 66 3.77 1.90 -2.83
C LEU A 66 2.63 0.86 -2.75
N PRO A 67 2.82 -0.24 -1.99
CA PRO A 67 1.77 -1.25 -1.80
C PRO A 67 0.52 -0.67 -1.11
N LEU A 68 0.69 0.44 -0.39
CA LEU A 68 -0.37 1.30 0.13
C LEU A 68 0.15 2.72 0.20
N LEU A 69 -0.50 3.66 -0.48
CA LEU A 69 -0.18 5.07 -0.38
C LEU A 69 -0.83 5.69 0.84
N ILE A 70 -2.14 5.45 1.03
CA ILE A 70 -2.92 6.04 2.11
C ILE A 70 -4.15 5.18 2.41
N TYR A 71 -4.55 5.17 3.69
CA TYR A 71 -5.81 4.62 4.17
C TYR A 71 -6.74 5.80 4.51
N LEU A 72 -7.92 5.85 3.90
CA LEU A 72 -8.95 6.85 4.18
C LEU A 72 -10.16 6.21 4.87
N TYR A 73 -10.68 6.86 5.91
CA TYR A 73 -11.99 6.49 6.46
C TYR A 73 -13.06 7.43 5.89
N VAL A 74 -14.14 6.85 5.38
CA VAL A 74 -15.31 7.60 4.91
C VAL A 74 -16.53 7.30 5.77
N THR A 75 -17.46 8.25 5.79
CA THR A 75 -18.73 8.14 6.53
C THR A 75 -19.78 7.32 5.76
N ASP A 76 -19.71 7.33 4.43
CA ASP A 76 -20.61 6.61 3.53
C ASP A 76 -19.84 5.94 2.38
N LEU A 77 -19.51 4.67 2.57
CA LEU A 77 -18.84 3.85 1.57
C LEU A 77 -19.72 3.57 0.35
N THR A 78 -21.05 3.51 0.54
CA THR A 78 -21.99 3.25 -0.55
C THR A 78 -22.07 4.45 -1.48
N GLY A 79 -22.19 5.65 -0.91
CA GLY A 79 -22.13 6.90 -1.67
C GLY A 79 -20.80 7.10 -2.38
N LEU A 80 -19.67 6.77 -1.74
CA LEU A 80 -18.36 6.82 -2.40
C LEU A 80 -18.29 5.89 -3.60
N ARG A 81 -18.77 4.64 -3.46
CA ARG A 81 -18.79 3.68 -4.57
C ARG A 81 -19.56 4.20 -5.77
N ALA A 82 -20.75 4.78 -5.54
CA ALA A 82 -21.52 5.40 -6.61
C ALA A 82 -20.75 6.53 -7.32
N ARG A 83 -20.01 7.35 -6.58
CA ARG A 83 -19.14 8.39 -7.16
C ARG A 83 -17.98 7.81 -7.97
N LEU A 84 -17.36 6.73 -7.50
CA LEU A 84 -16.29 6.03 -8.21
C LEU A 84 -16.83 5.40 -9.50
N ASP A 85 -17.98 4.74 -9.44
CA ASP A 85 -18.66 4.14 -10.60
C ASP A 85 -19.01 5.22 -11.65
N GLU A 86 -19.60 6.34 -11.24
CA GLU A 86 -19.95 7.46 -12.13
C GLU A 86 -18.70 8.08 -12.78
N ALA A 87 -17.59 8.18 -12.03
CA ALA A 87 -16.33 8.69 -12.53
C ALA A 87 -15.49 7.65 -13.32
N GLY A 88 -15.95 6.40 -13.40
CA GLY A 88 -15.25 5.32 -14.12
C GLY A 88 -13.99 4.82 -13.42
N HIS A 89 -13.88 4.99 -12.10
CA HIS A 89 -12.75 4.47 -11.31
C HIS A 89 -13.07 3.06 -10.79
N ALA A 90 -12.26 2.09 -11.19
CA ALA A 90 -12.38 0.70 -10.75
C ALA A 90 -11.98 0.55 -9.27
N TYR A 91 -12.73 -0.27 -8.54
CA TYR A 91 -12.44 -0.64 -7.16
C TYR A 91 -12.78 -2.10 -6.89
N GLU A 92 -12.24 -2.63 -5.79
CA GLU A 92 -12.48 -3.99 -5.33
C GLU A 92 -12.95 -3.98 -3.88
N MET A 93 -13.95 -4.79 -3.54
CA MET A 93 -14.45 -4.90 -2.18
C MET A 93 -13.52 -5.77 -1.33
N ALA A 94 -13.02 -5.18 -0.23
CA ALA A 94 -12.10 -5.79 0.73
C ALA A 94 -12.81 -6.53 1.89
N GLY A 95 -14.13 -6.39 1.98
CA GLY A 95 -14.97 -7.04 3.00
C GLY A 95 -15.20 -6.16 4.22
N TYR A 96 -15.37 -6.77 5.40
CA TYR A 96 -15.80 -6.09 6.63
C TYR A 96 -14.87 -6.43 7.81
N PRO A 97 -13.62 -5.91 7.83
CA PRO A 97 -12.70 -6.17 8.94
C PRO A 97 -13.14 -5.44 10.22
N GLU A 98 -12.57 -5.82 11.36
CA GLU A 98 -12.92 -5.25 12.67
C GLU A 98 -12.72 -3.73 12.74
N HIS A 99 -11.69 -3.21 12.08
CA HIS A 99 -11.42 -1.76 12.03
C HIS A 99 -12.29 -0.99 11.03
N ALA A 100 -12.97 -1.69 10.11
CA ALA A 100 -13.88 -1.11 9.12
C ALA A 100 -15.17 -1.95 8.99
N PRO A 101 -16.02 -2.01 10.04
CA PRO A 101 -17.22 -2.85 10.04
C PRO A 101 -18.32 -2.34 9.09
N GLY A 102 -18.16 -1.13 8.54
CA GLY A 102 -18.97 -0.58 7.45
C GLY A 102 -18.59 -1.08 6.07
N GLY A 103 -17.48 -1.78 5.97
CA GLY A 103 -16.90 -2.26 4.73
C GLY A 103 -15.58 -1.58 4.44
N GLU A 104 -14.79 -2.23 3.61
CA GLU A 104 -13.53 -1.75 3.09
C GLU A 104 -13.50 -1.98 1.57
N LEU A 105 -12.86 -1.09 0.83
CA LEU A 105 -12.56 -1.26 -0.59
C LEU A 105 -11.15 -0.77 -0.92
N ARG A 106 -10.63 -1.30 -2.02
CA ARG A 106 -9.35 -0.92 -2.63
C ARG A 106 -9.63 -0.21 -3.95
N THR A 107 -8.92 0.88 -4.21
CA THR A 107 -8.91 1.57 -5.52
C THR A 107 -7.50 2.05 -5.84
N HIS A 108 -7.29 2.52 -7.07
CA HIS A 108 -6.03 3.14 -7.50
C HIS A 108 -6.22 4.63 -7.78
N ASP A 109 -5.24 5.43 -7.37
CA ASP A 109 -5.16 6.85 -7.77
C ASP A 109 -4.75 6.98 -9.26
N PRO A 110 -4.77 8.19 -9.85
CA PRO A 110 -4.40 8.40 -11.25
C PRO A 110 -2.95 8.02 -11.60
N ASP A 111 -2.07 7.88 -10.60
CA ASP A 111 -0.68 7.50 -10.78
C ASP A 111 -0.46 5.99 -10.58
N GLY A 112 -1.51 5.24 -10.26
CA GLY A 112 -1.52 3.80 -10.05
C GLY A 112 -1.26 3.37 -8.62
N ASN A 113 -1.20 4.30 -7.65
CA ASN A 113 -0.96 3.96 -6.27
C ASN A 113 -2.22 3.43 -5.59
N VAL A 114 -2.04 2.50 -4.66
CA VAL A 114 -3.14 1.89 -3.92
C VAL A 114 -3.69 2.84 -2.85
N VAL A 115 -5.00 3.09 -2.88
CA VAL A 115 -5.76 3.79 -1.85
C VAL A 115 -6.73 2.81 -1.21
N LEU A 116 -6.58 2.58 0.09
CA LEU A 116 -7.49 1.75 0.88
C LEU A 116 -8.53 2.63 1.55
N VAL A 117 -9.78 2.19 1.53
CA VAL A 117 -10.89 2.99 2.03
C VAL A 117 -11.78 2.15 2.92
N GLY A 118 -12.01 2.61 4.15
CA GLY A 118 -12.85 1.91 5.13
C GLY A 118 -13.98 2.77 5.66
N GLN A 119 -15.00 2.14 6.22
CA GLN A 119 -16.03 2.81 7.01
C GLN A 119 -16.07 2.24 8.43
N ARG A 120 -15.91 3.12 9.42
CA ARG A 120 -15.87 2.73 10.85
C ARG A 120 -17.23 2.38 11.43
N SER A 121 -18.29 2.99 10.92
CA SER A 121 -19.66 2.71 11.33
C SER A 121 -20.15 1.41 10.68
N PRO A 122 -20.76 0.47 11.44
CA PRO A 122 -21.26 -0.77 10.88
C PRO A 122 -22.27 -0.54 9.74
N ALA A 123 -22.13 -1.29 8.66
CA ALA A 123 -23.14 -1.31 7.61
C ALA A 123 -24.31 -2.19 8.04
N ALA A 124 -25.52 -1.82 7.62
CA ALA A 124 -26.69 -2.68 7.73
C ALA A 124 -26.38 -4.04 7.09
N ALA A 125 -26.78 -5.14 7.73
CA ALA A 125 -26.46 -6.48 7.27
C ALA A 125 -26.90 -6.73 5.82
N GLU A 126 -28.03 -6.15 5.42
CA GLU A 126 -28.62 -6.23 4.08
C GLU A 126 -27.86 -5.45 3.01
N ALA A 127 -27.09 -4.43 3.41
CA ALA A 127 -26.27 -3.61 2.52
C ALA A 127 -24.86 -4.19 2.33
N ARG A 128 -24.56 -5.35 2.96
CA ARG A 128 -23.26 -5.97 2.84
C ARG A 128 -23.08 -6.58 1.45
N VAL A 129 -21.95 -6.28 0.83
CA VAL A 129 -21.56 -6.82 -0.47
C VAL A 129 -20.44 -7.82 -0.25
N GLU A 130 -20.57 -9.00 -0.84
CA GLU A 130 -19.53 -10.03 -0.77
C GLU A 130 -18.20 -9.48 -1.34
N PRO A 131 -17.05 -9.81 -0.71
CA PRO A 131 -15.75 -9.44 -1.24
C PRO A 131 -15.60 -9.94 -2.69
N THR A 132 -15.17 -9.06 -3.60
CA THR A 132 -15.14 -9.37 -5.03
C THR A 132 -13.83 -10.03 -5.49
N GLY A 133 -12.98 -10.49 -4.57
CA GLY A 133 -11.75 -11.22 -4.91
C GLY A 133 -10.96 -11.77 -3.71
N PRO A 134 -10.04 -12.74 -3.95
CA PRO A 134 -9.16 -13.28 -2.91
C PRO A 134 -8.13 -12.26 -2.37
N GLU A 135 -7.95 -11.12 -3.04
CA GLU A 135 -7.04 -10.01 -2.70
C GLU A 135 -7.63 -9.00 -1.69
N ALA A 136 -8.87 -9.22 -1.27
CA ALA A 136 -9.67 -8.32 -0.44
C ALA A 136 -9.04 -7.96 0.92
N ARG A 137 -8.26 -8.83 1.55
CA ARG A 137 -7.61 -8.51 2.83
C ARG A 137 -6.28 -7.81 2.58
N PHE A 138 -6.16 -6.56 3.03
CA PHE A 138 -4.87 -5.86 3.03
C PHE A 138 -3.89 -6.58 3.98
N SER A 139 -2.99 -7.37 3.41
CA SER A 139 -1.82 -7.90 4.09
C SER A 139 -0.59 -7.22 3.53
N LEU A 140 0.12 -6.49 4.38
CA LEU A 140 1.42 -5.91 4.05
C LEU A 140 2.38 -6.97 3.52
N ILE A 141 2.27 -8.20 4.03
CA ILE A 141 3.12 -9.33 3.66
C ILE A 141 2.74 -9.86 2.28
N ARG A 142 1.44 -9.99 1.97
CA ARG A 142 0.99 -10.34 0.61
C ARG A 142 1.42 -9.31 -0.43
N GLN A 143 1.29 -8.02 -0.14
CA GLN A 143 1.70 -6.97 -1.08
C GLN A 143 3.23 -6.95 -1.30
N ALA A 144 4.01 -7.21 -0.25
CA ALA A 144 5.44 -7.42 -0.37
C ALA A 144 5.74 -8.66 -1.23
N ALA A 145 5.01 -9.76 -1.02
CA ALA A 145 5.12 -11.00 -1.77
C ALA A 145 4.83 -10.83 -3.27
N GLU A 146 3.73 -10.18 -3.64
CA GLU A 146 3.37 -9.90 -5.03
C GLU A 146 4.43 -9.01 -5.73
N THR A 147 4.97 -8.05 -4.99
CA THR A 147 6.05 -7.18 -5.49
C THR A 147 7.34 -7.97 -5.74
N VAL A 148 7.66 -8.92 -4.87
CA VAL A 148 8.83 -9.80 -5.02
C VAL A 148 8.60 -10.86 -6.10
N ALA A 149 7.42 -11.48 -6.14
CA ALA A 149 7.04 -12.52 -7.10
C ALA A 149 7.07 -12.02 -8.54
N ARG A 150 6.64 -10.77 -8.79
CA ARG A 150 6.73 -10.11 -10.11
C ARG A 150 8.17 -9.96 -10.63
N ARG A 151 9.17 -10.07 -9.75
CA ARG A 151 10.60 -9.94 -10.10
C ARG A 151 11.27 -11.29 -10.40
N GLY A 152 10.55 -12.40 -10.24
CA GLY A 152 11.01 -13.76 -10.55
C GLY A 152 11.96 -14.38 -9.51
N GLY A 153 12.17 -15.70 -9.58
CA GLY A 153 13.14 -16.44 -8.75
C GLY A 153 12.55 -17.32 -7.64
N ALA A 154 11.24 -17.28 -7.40
CA ALA A 154 10.59 -18.12 -6.41
C ALA A 154 10.50 -19.59 -6.86
N PRO A 155 10.83 -20.57 -6.00
CA PRO A 155 10.59 -21.99 -6.27
C PRO A 155 9.08 -22.29 -6.30
N ALA A 156 8.70 -23.41 -6.94
CA ALA A 156 7.31 -23.77 -7.14
C ALA A 156 6.53 -24.05 -5.84
N SER A 157 7.23 -24.32 -4.73
CA SER A 157 6.62 -24.65 -3.45
C SER A 157 7.38 -24.04 -2.28
N CYS A 158 6.66 -23.78 -1.19
CA CYS A 158 7.18 -23.33 0.09
C CYS A 158 8.27 -24.26 0.63
N GLN A 159 9.37 -23.68 1.10
CA GLN A 159 10.53 -24.39 1.63
C GLN A 159 10.57 -24.41 3.17
N ILE A 160 9.69 -23.65 3.84
CA ILE A 160 9.60 -23.61 5.32
C ILE A 160 8.97 -24.91 5.83
N GLY A 161 7.82 -25.30 5.27
CA GLY A 161 7.09 -26.49 5.70
C GLY A 161 6.42 -26.33 7.07
N ALA A 162 5.70 -27.36 7.49
CA ALA A 162 5.07 -27.40 8.81
C ALA A 162 6.10 -27.67 9.91
N ALA A 163 5.75 -27.32 11.16
CA ALA A 163 6.63 -27.50 12.32
C ALA A 163 7.05 -28.96 12.59
N ASP A 164 6.32 -29.93 12.07
CA ASP A 164 6.64 -31.36 12.13
C ASP A 164 7.61 -31.83 11.01
N GLY A 165 8.06 -30.91 10.16
CA GLY A 165 8.95 -31.16 9.02
C GLY A 165 8.22 -31.56 7.74
N THR A 166 6.89 -31.57 7.72
CA THR A 166 6.12 -31.90 6.51
C THR A 166 6.27 -30.81 5.46
N ALA A 167 6.55 -31.21 4.21
CA ALA A 167 6.64 -30.29 3.09
C ALA A 167 5.31 -29.59 2.81
N CYS A 168 5.37 -28.30 2.47
CA CYS A 168 4.20 -27.50 2.16
C CYS A 168 4.05 -27.38 0.63
N PRO A 169 2.90 -27.78 0.03
CA PRO A 169 2.70 -27.72 -1.41
C PRO A 169 2.32 -26.33 -1.92
N GLU A 170 2.02 -25.38 -1.02
CA GLU A 170 1.64 -24.01 -1.38
C GLU A 170 2.78 -23.29 -2.12
N PRO A 171 2.47 -22.41 -3.07
CA PRO A 171 3.48 -21.68 -3.82
C PRO A 171 4.38 -20.85 -2.90
N ALA A 172 5.66 -20.75 -3.24
CA ALA A 172 6.57 -19.86 -2.55
C ALA A 172 6.41 -18.44 -3.10
N GLU A 173 6.15 -17.47 -2.22
CA GLU A 173 5.79 -16.11 -2.61
C GLU A 173 6.74 -15.06 -2.03
N VAL A 174 7.31 -15.32 -0.85
CA VAL A 174 8.22 -14.39 -0.15
C VAL A 174 9.54 -15.07 0.16
N LYS A 175 10.65 -14.37 -0.11
CA LYS A 175 11.96 -14.77 0.37
C LYS A 175 12.23 -14.12 1.72
N LEU A 176 12.61 -14.92 2.70
CA LEU A 176 13.12 -14.46 3.98
C LEU A 176 14.64 -14.63 4.03
N ALA A 177 15.29 -13.76 4.79
CA ALA A 177 16.66 -13.92 5.21
C ALA A 177 16.78 -13.61 6.72
N ASP A 178 17.82 -14.14 7.36
CA ASP A 178 18.22 -13.74 8.70
C ASP A 178 19.54 -12.96 8.69
N THR A 179 19.91 -12.43 9.86
CA THR A 179 21.18 -11.69 10.02
C THR A 179 22.43 -12.54 9.87
N TRP A 180 22.29 -13.87 9.84
CA TRP A 180 23.39 -14.81 9.63
C TRP A 180 23.50 -15.28 8.18
N GLY A 181 22.63 -14.78 7.29
CA GLY A 181 22.67 -15.06 5.86
C GLY A 181 21.96 -16.36 5.47
N ALA A 182 21.22 -17.01 6.37
CA ALA A 182 20.30 -18.05 5.97
C ALA A 182 19.16 -17.42 5.16
N THR A 183 18.72 -18.09 4.09
CA THR A 183 17.59 -17.62 3.28
C THR A 183 16.64 -18.77 2.98
N VAL A 184 15.34 -18.46 2.89
CA VAL A 184 14.31 -19.44 2.60
C VAL A 184 13.16 -18.79 1.83
N TRP A 185 12.55 -19.51 0.89
CA TRP A 185 11.30 -19.10 0.26
C TRP A 185 10.12 -19.75 0.96
N GLY A 186 9.08 -18.97 1.27
CA GLY A 186 7.88 -19.47 1.93
C GLY A 186 6.58 -18.97 1.30
N CYS A 187 5.51 -19.73 1.51
CA CYS A 187 4.15 -19.24 1.29
C CYS A 187 3.77 -18.26 2.39
N LEU A 188 2.73 -17.44 2.16
CA LEU A 188 2.32 -16.39 3.10
C LEU A 188 2.09 -16.91 4.53
N SER A 189 1.43 -18.06 4.68
CA SER A 189 1.11 -18.61 6.01
C SER A 189 2.36 -18.92 6.84
N HIS A 190 3.37 -19.56 6.23
CA HIS A 190 4.59 -19.93 6.95
C HIS A 190 5.56 -18.76 7.10
N VAL A 191 5.49 -17.77 6.20
CA VAL A 191 6.27 -16.53 6.30
C VAL A 191 5.78 -15.67 7.47
N ASP A 192 4.46 -15.54 7.64
CA ASP A 192 3.87 -14.85 8.78
C ASP A 192 4.31 -15.50 10.10
N GLU A 193 4.21 -16.83 10.19
CA GLU A 193 4.68 -17.58 11.35
C GLU A 193 6.18 -17.36 11.61
N ALA A 194 7.02 -17.45 10.57
CA ALA A 194 8.46 -17.29 10.69
C ALA A 194 8.86 -15.87 11.13
N LEU A 195 8.22 -14.82 10.60
CA LEU A 195 8.53 -13.43 10.99
C LEU A 195 8.16 -13.13 12.45
N ILE A 196 7.13 -13.79 12.98
CA ILE A 196 6.71 -13.64 14.38
C ILE A 196 7.66 -14.41 15.32
N ASN A 197 8.07 -15.62 14.92
CA ASN A 197 8.73 -16.56 15.83
C ASN A 197 10.24 -16.65 15.65
N ALA A 198 10.80 -16.23 14.51
CA ALA A 198 12.24 -16.24 14.26
C ALA A 198 12.82 -14.82 14.43
N PRO A 199 13.55 -14.56 15.53
CA PRO A 199 14.16 -13.26 15.75
C PRO A 199 15.14 -12.91 14.63
N ALA A 200 15.12 -11.64 14.20
CA ALA A 200 16.00 -11.10 13.16
C ALA A 200 15.80 -11.69 11.75
N ALA A 201 14.69 -12.41 11.51
CA ALA A 201 14.21 -12.67 10.16
C ALA A 201 13.68 -11.37 9.53
N PHE A 202 13.97 -11.17 8.25
CA PHE A 202 13.49 -10.05 7.45
C PHE A 202 13.18 -10.50 6.03
N ILE A 203 12.36 -9.72 5.33
CA ILE A 203 12.03 -9.97 3.93
C ILE A 203 13.24 -9.61 3.07
N ALA A 204 13.72 -10.59 2.31
CA ALA A 204 14.84 -10.45 1.40
C ALA A 204 14.37 -10.08 -0.01
N VAL A 205 15.15 -9.26 -0.69
CA VAL A 205 14.91 -8.84 -2.08
C VAL A 205 16.12 -9.22 -2.92
N GLU A 206 15.90 -9.86 -4.07
CA GLU A 206 16.95 -10.33 -4.99
C GLU A 206 17.01 -9.52 -6.29
N ASP A 207 16.85 -8.20 -6.20
CA ASP A 207 16.91 -7.31 -7.37
C ASP A 207 18.29 -6.65 -7.58
N ASP A 208 18.38 -5.89 -8.67
CA ASP A 208 19.53 -5.09 -9.08
C ASP A 208 19.78 -3.85 -8.18
N GLN A 209 18.96 -3.65 -7.14
CA GLN A 209 19.18 -2.67 -6.07
C GLN A 209 19.61 -3.33 -4.75
N GLY A 210 19.78 -4.66 -4.72
CA GLY A 210 20.13 -5.43 -3.55
C GLY A 210 21.51 -5.15 -2.94
N LEU A 211 21.91 -5.99 -1.98
CA LEU A 211 23.12 -5.80 -1.19
C LEU A 211 24.39 -5.68 -2.05
N GLY A 212 24.50 -6.45 -3.14
CA GLY A 212 25.65 -6.43 -4.05
C GLY A 212 25.89 -5.03 -4.65
N PRO A 213 24.96 -4.48 -5.43
CA PRO A 213 25.04 -3.11 -5.95
C PRO A 213 25.24 -2.04 -4.87
N TRP A 214 24.60 -2.18 -3.70
CA TRP A 214 24.87 -1.29 -2.56
C TRP A 214 26.31 -1.36 -2.04
N LEU A 215 26.87 -2.56 -1.88
CA LEU A 215 28.27 -2.78 -1.48
C LEU A 215 29.23 -2.22 -2.53
N SER A 216 28.98 -2.49 -3.82
CA SER A 216 29.80 -1.97 -4.92
C SER A 216 29.84 -0.44 -4.93
N ARG A 217 28.71 0.23 -4.67
CA ARG A 217 28.65 1.71 -4.53
C ARG A 217 29.45 2.24 -3.34
N ARG A 218 29.62 1.43 -2.29
CA ARG A 218 30.38 1.79 -1.08
C ARG A 218 31.88 1.56 -1.27
N SER A 219 32.27 0.48 -1.92
CA SER A 219 33.66 0.17 -2.25
C SER A 219 34.24 1.07 -3.34
N ALA A 220 33.42 1.67 -4.20
CA ALA A 220 33.85 2.61 -5.24
C ALA A 220 34.14 4.05 -4.73
N LYS A 221 33.91 4.33 -3.44
CA LYS A 221 34.15 5.65 -2.80
C LYS A 221 35.35 5.67 -1.85
N LEU A 222 36.16 4.60 -1.82
CA LEU A 222 37.46 4.51 -1.17
C LEU A 222 38.55 4.42 -2.24
#